data_AF-A0A7C4ATI9-F1
#
_entry.id   AF-A0A7C4ATI9-F1
#
_cell.length_a   1.000
_cell.length_b   1.000
_cell.length_c   1.000
_cell.angle_alpha   90.00
_cell.angle_beta   90.00
_cell.angle_gamma   90.00
#
_symmetry.space_group_name_H-M   'P 1'
#
loop_
_entity.id
_entity.type
_entity.pdbx_description
1 polymer ?
#
loop_
_entity_poly.entity_id
_entity_poly.type
_entity_poly.pdbx_seq_one_letter_code
_entity_poly.pdbx_strand_id
1 'polypeptide(L)'
;MRSIREAIGLLVSPGHSAGVFGIRGSALAFLTASALKHGGGPFVVIHSDSESAASFDADLRFFTGAEGQESDPLHDRFVLYPDSERSPYTFTGYETELWAARLNVLLRLAEGRIPSVLTLALEGLTRKVLPREV
;
A
#
# COMPACT_ATOMS: atom_id res chain seq x y z
N MET A 1 -9.01 1.67 25.81
CA MET A 1 -9.22 1.83 24.36
C MET A 1 -8.62 3.17 23.97
N ARG A 2 -7.61 3.19 23.08
CA ARG A 2 -7.07 4.46 22.58
C ARG A 2 -8.10 5.14 21.68
N SER A 3 -8.21 6.46 21.73
CA SER A 3 -9.15 7.19 20.87
C SER A 3 -8.65 7.24 19.42
N ILE A 4 -9.55 7.40 18.45
CA ILE A 4 -9.19 7.56 17.01
C ILE A 4 -8.16 8.68 16.82
N ARG A 5 -8.27 9.77 17.58
CA ARG A 5 -7.33 10.90 17.52
C ARG A 5 -5.92 10.52 17.96
N GLU A 6 -5.80 9.69 18.99
CA GLU A 6 -4.50 9.17 19.44
C GLU A 6 -3.89 8.25 18.40
N ALA A 7 -4.71 7.39 17.76
CA ALA A 7 -4.25 6.53 16.67
C ALA A 7 -3.70 7.33 15.48
N ILE A 8 -4.37 8.43 15.10
CA ILE A 8 -3.87 9.35 14.06
C ILE A 8 -2.55 9.99 14.51
N GLY A 9 -2.45 10.45 15.76
CA GLY A 9 -1.22 11.03 16.30
C GLY A 9 -0.02 10.08 16.23
N LEU A 10 -0.24 8.79 16.46
CA LEU A 10 0.80 7.75 16.32
C LEU A 10 1.27 7.59 14.87
N LEU A 11 0.36 7.71 13.89
CA LEU A 11 0.70 7.63 12.46
C LEU A 11 1.42 8.88 11.93
N VAL A 12 1.15 10.05 12.53
CA VAL A 12 1.77 11.33 12.12
C VAL A 12 3.17 11.51 12.73
N SER A 13 3.43 10.93 13.90
CA SER A 13 4.73 11.06 14.59
C SER A 13 5.56 9.77 14.47
N PRO A 14 6.36 9.61 13.40
CA PRO A 14 7.19 8.42 13.22
C PRO A 14 8.26 8.35 14.33
N GLY A 15 8.47 7.17 14.92
CA GLY A 15 9.57 6.95 15.87
C GLY A 15 9.33 5.91 16.97
N HIS A 16 8.10 5.43 17.14
CA HIS A 16 7.79 4.43 18.18
C HIS A 16 6.95 3.29 17.60
N SER A 17 7.28 2.05 17.96
CA SER A 17 6.41 0.91 17.72
C SER A 17 5.18 1.03 18.63
N ALA A 18 3.98 1.02 18.03
CA ALA A 18 2.74 1.12 18.76
C ALA A 18 1.69 0.17 18.16
N GLY A 19 0.89 -0.42 19.04
CA GLY A 19 -0.28 -1.22 18.65
C GLY A 19 -1.56 -0.40 18.76
N VAL A 20 -2.41 -0.51 17.74
CA VAL A 20 -3.81 -0.04 17.77
C VAL A 20 -4.69 -1.26 17.55
N PHE A 21 -5.61 -1.50 18.48
CA PHE A 21 -6.48 -2.68 18.47
C PHE A 21 -7.94 -2.28 18.29
N GLY A 22 -8.76 -3.21 17.78
CA GLY A 22 -10.19 -2.97 17.54
C GLY A 22 -10.49 -2.25 16.24
N ILE A 23 -9.51 -2.08 15.35
CA ILE A 23 -9.72 -1.61 13.98
C ILE A 23 -10.40 -2.72 13.19
N ARG A 24 -11.52 -2.40 12.53
CA ARG A 24 -12.31 -3.34 11.71
C ARG A 24 -12.82 -2.67 10.45
N GLY A 25 -12.97 -3.44 9.37
CA GLY A 25 -13.40 -2.95 8.07
C GLY A 25 -12.54 -1.77 7.59
N SER A 26 -13.20 -0.77 7.01
CA SER A 26 -12.59 0.42 6.41
C SER A 26 -11.98 1.40 7.42
N ALA A 27 -12.02 1.11 8.73
CA ALA A 27 -11.47 1.99 9.76
C ALA A 27 -9.95 2.21 9.59
N LEU A 28 -9.21 1.22 9.08
CA LEU A 28 -7.78 1.38 8.81
C LEU A 28 -7.55 2.39 7.68
N ALA A 29 -8.29 2.28 6.58
CA ALA A 29 -8.21 3.21 5.45
C ALA A 29 -8.59 4.63 5.88
N PHE A 30 -9.64 4.77 6.70
CA PHE A 30 -10.04 6.07 7.27
C PHE A 30 -8.94 6.68 8.16
N LEU A 31 -8.30 5.87 9.02
CA LEU A 31 -7.20 6.32 9.87
C LEU A 31 -6.01 6.77 9.03
N THR A 32 -5.62 6.00 8.01
CA THR A 32 -4.53 6.35 7.09
C THR A 32 -4.86 7.62 6.31
N ALA A 33 -6.07 7.74 5.74
CA ALA A 33 -6.52 8.95 5.05
C ALA A 33 -6.49 10.19 5.96
N SER A 34 -6.94 10.04 7.21
CA SER A 34 -6.90 11.09 8.21
C SER A 34 -5.47 11.49 8.57
N ALA A 35 -4.56 10.52 8.73
CA ALA A 35 -3.16 10.77 8.99
C ALA A 35 -2.49 11.52 7.82
N LEU A 36 -2.76 11.13 6.57
CA LEU A 36 -2.28 11.85 5.38
C LEU A 36 -2.74 13.31 5.38
N LYS A 37 -4.01 13.56 5.72
CA LYS A 37 -4.55 14.94 5.83
C LYS A 37 -3.84 15.77 6.91
N HIS A 38 -3.33 15.11 7.95
CA HIS A 38 -2.59 15.73 9.04
C HIS A 38 -1.06 15.72 8.84
N GLY A 39 -0.58 15.46 7.62
CA GLY A 39 0.84 15.51 7.27
C GLY A 39 1.64 14.26 7.63
N GLY A 40 0.98 13.14 7.96
CA GLY A 40 1.61 11.83 8.10
C GLY A 40 1.99 11.22 6.74
N GLY A 41 2.88 10.23 6.79
CA GLY A 41 3.38 9.50 5.61
C GLY A 41 4.79 9.92 5.18
N PRO A 42 5.36 9.28 4.14
CA PRO A 42 4.76 8.22 3.33
C PRO A 42 4.53 6.92 4.12
N PHE A 43 3.50 6.16 3.75
CA PHE A 43 3.15 4.90 4.43
C PHE A 43 3.44 3.67 3.55
N VAL A 44 3.90 2.61 4.20
CA VAL A 44 3.89 1.25 3.65
C VAL A 44 2.88 0.44 4.47
N VAL A 45 1.79 0.01 3.84
CA VAL A 45 0.69 -0.68 4.51
C VAL A 45 0.70 -2.14 4.09
N ILE A 46 1.01 -3.02 5.04
CA ILE A 46 1.16 -4.45 4.80
C ILE A 46 -0.11 -5.17 5.28
N HIS A 47 -0.70 -5.94 4.39
CA HIS A 47 -1.88 -6.76 4.64
C HIS A 47 -1.54 -8.25 4.67
N SER A 48 -2.40 -9.08 5.27
CA SER A 48 -2.21 -10.53 5.32
C SER A 48 -2.29 -11.19 3.95
N ASP A 49 -3.09 -10.62 3.05
CA ASP A 49 -3.47 -11.19 1.76
C ASP A 49 -3.78 -10.08 0.74
N SER A 50 -3.87 -10.48 -0.53
CA SER A 50 -4.10 -9.56 -1.65
C SER A 50 -5.49 -8.94 -1.67
N GLU A 51 -6.52 -9.68 -1.24
CA GLU A 51 -7.91 -9.23 -1.20
C GLU A 51 -8.09 -8.07 -0.21
N SER A 52 -7.54 -8.22 0.99
CA SER A 52 -7.56 -7.16 2.02
C SER A 52 -6.70 -5.96 1.64
N ALA A 53 -5.58 -6.17 0.94
CA ALA A 53 -4.77 -5.08 0.37
C ALA A 53 -5.56 -4.27 -0.68
N ALA A 54 -6.22 -4.96 -1.61
CA ALA A 54 -7.04 -4.33 -2.65
C ALA A 54 -8.25 -3.59 -2.06
N SER A 55 -8.92 -4.20 -1.08
CA SER A 55 -10.05 -3.58 -0.36
C SER A 55 -9.62 -2.30 0.37
N PHE A 56 -8.45 -2.33 1.03
CA PHE A 56 -7.90 -1.15 1.69
C PHE A 56 -7.54 -0.03 0.70
N ASP A 57 -6.95 -0.35 -0.46
CA ASP A 57 -6.62 0.65 -1.48
C ASP A 57 -7.89 1.34 -2.01
N ALA A 58 -8.94 0.57 -2.29
CA ALA A 58 -10.24 1.10 -2.71
C ALA A 58 -10.86 2.03 -1.65
N ASP A 59 -10.91 1.58 -0.38
CA ASP A 59 -11.43 2.39 0.73
C ASP A 59 -10.58 3.66 0.95
N LEU A 60 -9.27 3.57 0.81
CA LEU A 60 -8.36 4.71 0.95
C LEU A 60 -8.61 5.75 -0.14
N ARG A 61 -8.78 5.32 -1.39
CA ARG A 61 -9.14 6.20 -2.52
C ARG A 61 -10.48 6.87 -2.29
N PHE A 62 -11.47 6.14 -1.78
CA PHE A 62 -12.77 6.69 -1.38
C PHE A 62 -12.62 7.79 -0.32
N PHE A 63 -11.95 7.52 0.81
CA PHE A 63 -11.81 8.50 1.89
C PHE A 63 -10.93 9.71 1.55
N THR A 64 -10.06 9.59 0.55
CA THR A 64 -9.21 10.70 0.08
C THR A 64 -9.81 11.46 -1.10
N GLY A 65 -10.95 11.02 -1.64
CA GLY A 65 -11.61 11.62 -2.79
C GLY A 65 -10.88 11.38 -4.12
N ALA A 66 -10.02 10.36 -4.19
CA ALA A 66 -9.27 9.97 -5.38
C ALA A 66 -9.97 8.87 -6.21
N GLU A 67 -11.17 8.44 -5.80
CA GLU A 67 -11.98 7.48 -6.56
C GLU A 67 -12.34 8.05 -7.94
N GLY A 68 -12.20 7.22 -8.99
CA GLY A 68 -12.54 7.60 -10.36
C GLY A 68 -11.61 8.63 -11.01
N GLN A 69 -10.54 9.07 -10.34
CA GLN A 69 -9.50 9.87 -10.98
C GLN A 69 -8.61 8.93 -11.82
N GLU A 70 -8.56 9.16 -13.14
CA GLU A 70 -7.50 8.60 -13.97
C GLU A 70 -6.17 9.18 -13.49
N SER A 71 -5.44 8.41 -12.68
CA SER A 71 -4.11 8.72 -12.24
C SER A 71 -3.10 8.20 -13.26
N ASP A 72 -2.14 9.05 -13.65
CA ASP A 72 -0.94 8.57 -14.32
C ASP A 72 -0.27 7.53 -13.40
N PRO A 73 -0.05 6.26 -13.85
CA PRO A 73 0.55 5.21 -13.04
C PRO A 73 1.91 5.62 -12.42
N LEU A 74 2.65 6.52 -13.07
CA LEU A 74 3.93 7.03 -12.60
C LEU A 74 3.82 8.12 -11.52
N HIS A 75 2.63 8.73 -11.36
CA HIS A 75 2.40 9.85 -10.44
C HIS A 75 1.25 9.59 -9.43
N ASP A 76 0.62 8.41 -9.46
CA ASP A 76 -0.48 8.08 -8.55
C ASP A 76 -0.05 8.20 -7.07
N ARG A 77 -0.84 8.87 -6.23
CA ARG A 77 -0.51 9.00 -4.80
C ARG A 77 -0.66 7.69 -4.03
N PHE A 78 -1.49 6.78 -4.54
CA PHE A 78 -1.81 5.50 -3.93
C PHE A 78 -1.38 4.38 -4.86
N VAL A 79 -0.52 3.49 -4.36
CA VAL A 79 0.03 2.40 -5.16
C VAL A 79 -0.24 1.09 -4.46
N LEU A 80 -0.98 0.20 -5.14
CA LEU A 80 -1.11 -1.19 -4.76
C LEU A 80 0.00 -1.99 -5.46
N TYR A 81 0.90 -2.61 -4.70
CA TYR A 81 1.87 -3.54 -5.25
C TYR A 81 1.15 -4.84 -5.66
N PRO A 82 1.20 -5.23 -6.95
CA PRO A 82 0.43 -6.37 -7.42
C PRO A 82 0.97 -7.68 -6.84
N ASP A 83 0.08 -8.45 -6.20
CA ASP A 83 0.39 -9.80 -5.76
C ASP A 83 -0.05 -10.86 -6.79
N SER A 84 0.57 -12.02 -6.75
CA SER A 84 0.20 -13.14 -7.62
C SER A 84 -0.66 -14.10 -6.84
N GLU A 85 -1.79 -14.52 -7.40
CA GLU A 85 -2.59 -15.61 -6.83
C GLU A 85 -1.88 -16.99 -6.94
N ARG A 86 -0.67 -17.02 -7.49
CA ARG A 86 0.09 -18.23 -7.75
C ARG A 86 1.17 -18.44 -6.71
N SER A 87 1.19 -19.67 -6.21
CA SER A 87 2.25 -20.16 -5.35
C SER A 87 3.62 -20.06 -6.04
N PRO A 88 4.68 -19.70 -5.31
CA PRO A 88 6.04 -19.83 -5.80
C PRO A 88 6.30 -21.22 -6.40
N TYR A 89 7.05 -21.29 -7.49
CA TYR A 89 7.47 -22.53 -8.16
C TYR A 89 6.37 -23.31 -8.89
N THR A 90 5.16 -22.76 -9.05
CA THR A 90 4.15 -23.34 -9.95
C THR A 90 4.50 -23.07 -11.42
N PHE A 91 4.61 -24.14 -12.21
CA PHE A 91 4.96 -24.07 -13.64
C PHE A 91 3.71 -23.73 -14.46
N THR A 92 3.39 -22.44 -14.55
CA THR A 92 2.28 -21.91 -15.35
C THR A 92 2.76 -20.65 -16.08
N GLY A 93 2.27 -20.40 -17.30
CA GLY A 93 2.76 -19.32 -18.16
C GLY A 93 2.68 -17.93 -17.54
N TYR A 94 3.55 -17.02 -17.97
CA TYR A 94 3.70 -15.68 -17.40
C TYR A 94 2.38 -14.87 -17.39
N GLU A 95 2.05 -14.25 -16.26
CA GLU A 95 1.04 -13.20 -16.17
C GLU A 95 1.67 -11.88 -16.61
N THR A 96 1.73 -11.65 -17.93
CA THR A 96 2.42 -10.49 -18.53
C THR A 96 1.96 -9.16 -17.92
N GLU A 97 0.65 -9.01 -17.68
CA GLU A 97 0.07 -7.81 -17.07
C GLU A 97 0.53 -7.60 -15.63
N LEU A 98 0.59 -8.67 -14.83
CA LEU A 98 1.05 -8.61 -13.45
C LEU A 98 2.52 -8.21 -13.38
N TRP A 99 3.35 -8.77 -14.26
CA TRP A 99 4.77 -8.42 -14.34
C TRP A 99 4.97 -6.96 -14.77
N ALA A 100 4.23 -6.47 -15.76
CA ALA A 100 4.27 -5.08 -16.17
C ALA A 100 3.88 -4.14 -15.03
N ALA A 101 2.79 -4.45 -14.31
CA ALA A 101 2.35 -3.66 -13.16
C ALA A 101 3.40 -3.63 -12.02
N ARG A 102 4.03 -4.78 -11.71
CA ARG A 102 5.13 -4.85 -10.74
C ARG A 102 6.33 -4.01 -11.15
N LEU A 103 6.76 -4.14 -12.40
CA LEU A 103 7.89 -3.37 -12.93
C LEU A 103 7.61 -1.87 -12.91
N ASN A 104 6.38 -1.43 -13.19
CA ASN A 104 6.00 -0.03 -13.07
C ASN A 104 6.15 0.50 -11.64
N VAL A 105 5.69 -0.26 -10.63
CA VAL A 105 5.87 0.12 -9.22
C VAL A 105 7.36 0.18 -8.85
N LEU A 106 8.13 -0.84 -9.22
CA LEU A 106 9.56 -0.90 -8.89
C LEU A 106 10.38 0.18 -9.59
N LEU A 107 10.13 0.45 -10.87
CA LEU A 107 10.78 1.52 -11.64
C LEU A 107 10.50 2.89 -11.00
N ARG A 108 9.23 3.14 -10.68
CA ARG A 108 8.80 4.36 -10.00
C ARG A 108 9.56 4.56 -8.68
N LEU A 109 9.65 3.52 -7.86
CA LEU A 109 10.39 3.56 -6.59
C LEU A 109 11.91 3.76 -6.82
N ALA A 110 12.49 3.10 -7.83
CA ALA A 110 13.90 3.22 -8.18
C ALA A 110 14.28 4.64 -8.63
N GLU A 111 13.36 5.37 -9.27
CA GLU A 111 13.54 6.77 -9.67
C GLU A 111 13.23 7.78 -8.56
N GLY A 112 12.90 7.32 -7.34
CA GLY A 112 12.63 8.18 -6.18
C GLY A 112 11.23 8.82 -6.18
N ARG A 113 10.30 8.35 -7.02
CA ARG A 113 8.91 8.84 -7.05
C ARG A 113 8.06 8.16 -5.98
N ILE A 114 8.31 8.53 -4.72
CA ILE A 114 7.70 7.89 -3.54
C ILE A 114 6.19 8.17 -3.48
N PRO A 115 5.31 7.14 -3.45
CA PRO A 115 3.86 7.34 -3.26
C PRO A 115 3.55 7.82 -1.84
N SER A 116 2.38 8.46 -1.66
CA SER A 116 1.88 8.77 -0.32
C SER A 116 1.57 7.49 0.47
N VAL A 117 1.05 6.47 -0.21
CA VAL A 117 0.81 5.13 0.37
C VAL A 117 1.19 4.06 -0.64
N LEU A 118 2.02 3.11 -0.18
CA LEU A 118 2.29 1.84 -0.85
C LEU A 118 1.58 0.73 -0.08
N THR A 119 0.58 0.10 -0.69
CA THR A 119 -0.18 -1.03 -0.12
C THR A 119 0.35 -2.33 -0.71
N LEU A 120 0.58 -3.35 0.11
CA LEU A 120 1.00 -4.67 -0.37
C LEU A 120 0.55 -5.78 0.58
N ALA A 121 0.39 -6.98 0.06
CA ALA A 121 0.24 -8.17 0.87
C ALA A 121 1.61 -8.67 1.39
N LEU A 122 1.57 -9.50 2.44
CA LEU A 122 2.77 -10.07 3.07
C LEU A 122 3.64 -10.88 2.08
N GLU A 123 3.01 -11.57 1.13
CA GLU A 123 3.74 -12.35 0.11
C GLU A 123 4.57 -11.42 -0.79
N GLY A 124 4.00 -10.30 -1.20
CA GLY A 124 4.71 -9.26 -1.95
C GLY A 124 5.91 -8.68 -1.21
N LEU A 125 5.84 -8.55 0.12
CA LEU A 125 6.93 -8.05 0.95
C LEU A 125 8.10 -9.05 1.08
N THR A 126 7.77 -10.34 1.18
CA THR A 126 8.76 -11.40 1.41
C THR A 126 9.40 -11.92 0.12
N ARG A 127 8.79 -11.65 -1.05
CA ARG A 127 9.34 -12.01 -2.36
C ARG A 127 10.51 -11.09 -2.74
N LYS A 128 11.64 -11.71 -3.12
CA LYS A 128 12.80 -10.98 -3.65
C LYS A 128 12.45 -10.30 -4.98
N VAL A 129 12.95 -9.10 -5.17
CA VAL A 129 12.79 -8.29 -6.39
C VAL A 129 14.13 -8.03 -7.06
N LEU A 130 14.09 -7.56 -8.30
CA LEU A 130 15.28 -7.12 -9.02
C LEU A 130 15.93 -5.95 -8.25
N PRO A 131 17.25 -5.99 -7.99
CA PRO A 131 17.94 -4.87 -7.38
C PRO A 131 17.99 -3.69 -8.35
N ARG A 132 18.08 -2.47 -7.80
CA ARG A 132 18.18 -1.23 -8.60
C ARG A 132 19.47 -1.17 -9.42
N GLU A 133 20.56 -1.66 -8.85
CA GLU A 133 21.88 -1.74 -9.46
C GLU A 133 22.29 -3.21 -9.49
N VAL A 134 22.89 -3.65 -10.59
CA VAL A 134 23.44 -5.00 -10.79
C VAL A 134 24.95 -4.94 -10.60
#